data_AF-A0A3D4D4U1-F1
#
_entry.id   AF-A0A3D4D4U1-F1
#
_cell.length_a   1.000
_cell.length_b   1.000
_cell.length_c   1.000
_cell.angle_alpha   90.00
_cell.angle_beta   90.00
_cell.angle_gamma   90.00
#
_symmetry.space_group_name_H-M   'P 1'
#
loop_
_entity.id
_entity.type
_entity.pdbx_description
1 polymer ?
#
loop_
_entity_poly.entity_id
_entity_poly.type
_entity_poly.pdbx_seq_one_letter_code
_entity_poly.pdbx_strand_id
1 'polypeptide(L)'
;MAAPEKAQFAPEQKRALLIGGGVILVAAGLLLLIWLGMFLPGFAGEVFRKLAGFLWTPLILDFSLFILGVILVLSLNWYIRVRKGDECVYLEQVEDPPDGLPERARSAIFSEEPEPQGLAPKLAAIEGALTLNDLSEATSLLFELPESHLEDPDVLALRITLARRKEHTDRAELLLQKLMAKSPQHPLVESEEGPRRSHGH
;
A
#
# COMPACT_ATOMS: atom_id res chain seq x y z
N MET A 1 -20.90 11.70 -30.68
CA MET A 1 -19.77 12.45 -30.07
C MET A 1 -19.88 12.28 -28.57
N ALA A 2 -19.08 11.38 -27.98
CA ALA A 2 -19.06 11.20 -26.53
C ALA A 2 -18.24 12.34 -25.91
N ALA A 3 -18.84 13.09 -24.99
CA ALA A 3 -18.14 14.11 -24.22
C ALA A 3 -17.17 13.42 -23.25
N PRO A 4 -15.91 13.89 -23.12
CA PRO A 4 -14.97 13.28 -22.19
C PRO A 4 -15.47 13.48 -20.76
N GLU A 5 -15.58 12.35 -20.04
CA GLU A 5 -15.83 12.30 -18.61
C GLU A 5 -14.81 13.18 -17.90
N LYS A 6 -15.27 14.25 -17.26
CA LYS A 6 -14.41 15.19 -16.53
C LYS A 6 -13.80 14.43 -15.36
N ALA A 7 -12.52 14.07 -15.46
CA ALA A 7 -11.76 13.49 -14.36
C ALA A 7 -11.93 14.37 -13.10
N GLN A 8 -12.69 13.90 -12.13
CA GLN A 8 -12.90 14.60 -10.88
C GLN A 8 -11.67 14.36 -10.01
N PHE A 9 -10.76 15.34 -9.99
CA PHE A 9 -9.61 15.31 -9.10
C PHE A 9 -10.05 15.23 -7.63
N ALA A 10 -9.43 14.34 -6.86
CA ALA A 10 -9.63 14.22 -5.41
C ALA A 10 -9.31 15.57 -4.71
N PRO A 11 -9.93 15.88 -3.56
CA PRO A 11 -9.71 17.16 -2.86
C PRO A 11 -8.23 17.40 -2.51
N GLU A 12 -7.49 16.33 -2.20
CA GLU A 12 -6.05 16.39 -1.93
C GLU A 12 -5.22 16.72 -3.17
N GLN A 13 -5.57 16.15 -4.32
CA GLN A 13 -4.92 16.44 -5.61
C GLN A 13 -5.14 17.89 -6.03
N LYS A 14 -6.34 18.44 -5.78
CA LYS A 14 -6.63 19.86 -6.02
C LYS A 14 -5.79 20.76 -5.13
N ARG A 15 -5.61 20.40 -3.85
CA ARG A 15 -4.77 21.15 -2.91
C ARG A 15 -3.29 21.10 -3.30
N ALA A 16 -2.78 19.93 -3.69
CA ALA A 16 -1.42 19.78 -4.20
C ALA A 16 -1.20 20.58 -5.49
N LEU A 17 -2.16 20.56 -6.41
CA LEU A 17 -2.12 21.36 -7.65
C LEU A 17 -2.14 22.87 -7.36
N LEU A 18 -2.95 23.32 -6.41
CA LEU A 18 -3.01 24.72 -6.00
C LEU A 18 -1.72 25.19 -5.34
N ILE A 19 -1.14 24.37 -4.45
CA ILE A 19 0.11 24.70 -3.76
C ILE A 19 1.27 24.69 -4.77
N GLY A 20 1.43 23.61 -5.53
CA GLY A 20 2.48 23.49 -6.54
C GLY A 20 2.37 24.54 -7.63
N GLY A 21 1.16 24.72 -8.18
CA GLY A 21 0.87 25.76 -9.18
C GLY A 21 1.09 27.16 -8.62
N GLY A 22 0.69 27.42 -7.37
CA GLY A 22 0.92 28.69 -6.69
C GLY A 22 2.41 29.02 -6.52
N VAL A 23 3.22 28.05 -6.09
CA VAL A 23 4.67 28.21 -5.96
C VAL A 23 5.31 28.52 -7.31
N ILE A 24 4.93 27.79 -8.37
CA ILE A 24 5.43 28.02 -9.73
C ILE A 24 5.05 29.43 -10.21
N LEU A 25 3.80 29.85 -9.97
CA LEU A 25 3.29 31.15 -10.40
C LEU A 25 3.99 32.30 -9.66
N VAL A 26 4.25 32.16 -8.37
CA VAL A 26 5.04 33.12 -7.58
C VAL A 26 6.48 33.19 -8.10
N ALA A 27 7.13 32.05 -8.33
CA ALA A 27 8.49 32.01 -8.88
C ALA A 27 8.58 32.67 -10.26
N ALA A 28 7.63 32.35 -11.16
CA ALA A 28 7.53 32.96 -12.47
C ALA A 28 7.28 34.48 -12.38
N GLY A 29 6.43 34.92 -11.45
CA GLY A 29 6.17 36.33 -11.19
C GLY A 29 7.42 37.08 -10.73
N LEU A 30 8.22 36.49 -9.82
CA LEU A 30 9.48 37.08 -9.37
C LEU A 30 10.50 37.18 -10.51
N LEU A 31 10.63 36.15 -11.34
CA LEU A 31 11.50 36.19 -12.52
C LEU A 31 11.06 37.29 -13.49
N LEU A 32 9.76 37.41 -13.74
CA LEU A 32 9.20 38.46 -14.59
C LEU A 32 9.43 39.85 -14.01
N LEU A 33 9.33 40.03 -12.69
CA LEU A 33 9.63 41.29 -12.00
C LEU A 33 11.11 41.66 -12.09
N ILE A 34 12.02 40.70 -11.93
CA ILE A 34 13.47 40.93 -12.12
C ILE A 34 13.74 41.33 -13.58
N TRP A 35 13.08 40.66 -14.53
CA TRP A 35 13.22 40.95 -15.94
C TRP A 35 12.68 42.33 -16.31
N LEU A 36 11.53 42.73 -15.78
CA LEU A 36 10.96 44.06 -15.96
C LEU A 36 11.81 45.14 -15.25
N GLY A 37 12.35 44.79 -14.07
CA GLY A 37 13.27 45.59 -13.28
C GLY A 37 14.53 46.01 -14.03
N MET A 38 15.00 45.16 -14.95
CA MET A 38 16.17 45.40 -15.80
C MET A 38 16.00 46.57 -16.78
N PHE A 39 14.76 46.93 -17.12
CA PHE A 39 14.44 48.04 -18.02
C PHE A 39 14.35 49.39 -17.32
N LEU A 40 14.36 49.44 -15.98
CA LEU A 40 14.37 50.72 -15.28
C LEU A 40 15.71 51.44 -15.45
N PRO A 41 15.69 52.77 -15.71
CA PRO A 41 16.90 53.58 -15.69
C PRO A 41 17.35 53.89 -14.25
N GLY A 42 18.66 54.06 -14.04
CA GLY A 42 19.25 54.44 -12.76
C GLY A 42 19.69 53.27 -11.86
N PHE A 43 19.89 53.56 -10.57
CA PHE A 43 20.45 52.61 -9.59
C PHE A 43 19.63 51.32 -9.46
N ALA A 44 18.30 51.42 -9.46
CA ALA A 44 17.41 50.27 -9.34
C ALA A 44 17.61 49.27 -10.50
N GLY A 45 17.72 49.75 -11.73
CA GLY A 45 17.98 48.89 -12.90
C GLY A 45 19.34 48.21 -12.86
N GLU A 46 20.36 48.86 -12.31
CA GLU A 46 21.68 48.24 -12.12
C GLU A 46 21.66 47.13 -11.08
N VAL A 47 20.89 47.31 -9.99
CA VAL A 47 20.67 46.25 -8.99
C VAL A 47 19.95 45.05 -9.61
N PHE A 48 18.89 45.26 -10.40
CA PHE A 48 18.19 44.16 -11.08
C PHE A 48 19.07 43.45 -12.13
N ARG A 49 19.91 44.18 -12.86
CA ARG A 49 20.89 43.58 -13.79
C ARG A 49 21.93 42.73 -13.07
N LYS A 50 22.42 43.17 -11.92
CA LYS A 50 23.36 42.39 -11.10
C LYS A 50 22.70 41.14 -10.52
N LEU A 51 21.46 41.25 -10.04
CA LEU A 51 20.66 40.12 -9.57
C LEU A 51 20.38 39.09 -10.68
N ALA A 52 19.98 39.55 -11.87
CA ALA A 52 19.76 38.69 -13.02
C ALA A 52 21.07 37.99 -13.46
N GLY A 53 22.17 38.73 -13.50
CA GLY A 53 23.49 38.17 -13.81
C GLY A 53 23.95 37.14 -12.78
N PHE A 54 23.69 37.39 -11.49
CA PHE A 54 23.97 36.44 -10.41
C PHE A 54 23.16 35.15 -10.57
N LEU A 55 21.85 35.24 -10.81
CA LEU A 55 20.96 34.09 -11.00
C LEU A 55 21.39 33.16 -12.13
N TRP A 56 21.98 33.73 -13.19
CA TRP A 56 22.42 33.00 -14.38
C TRP A 56 23.86 32.48 -14.30
N THR A 57 24.53 32.64 -13.15
CA THR A 57 25.86 32.09 -12.96
C THR A 57 25.82 30.55 -12.98
N PRO A 58 26.85 29.90 -13.53
CA PRO A 58 26.89 28.43 -13.61
C PRO A 58 26.78 27.78 -12.24
N LEU A 59 27.36 28.38 -11.20
CA LEU A 59 27.27 27.88 -9.83
C LEU A 59 25.81 27.75 -9.35
N ILE A 60 24.97 28.77 -9.60
CA ILE A 60 23.57 28.77 -9.16
C ILE A 60 22.74 27.82 -10.00
N LEU A 61 22.97 27.79 -11.31
CA LEU A 61 22.30 26.86 -12.21
C LEU A 61 22.60 25.41 -11.83
N ASP A 62 23.87 25.06 -11.62
CA ASP A 62 24.29 23.72 -11.20
C ASP A 62 23.69 23.34 -9.84
N PHE A 63 23.71 24.27 -8.88
CA PHE A 63 23.13 24.03 -7.56
C PHE A 63 21.60 23.87 -7.61
N SER A 64 20.91 24.64 -8.46
CA SER A 64 19.46 24.48 -8.67
C SER A 64 19.11 23.14 -9.30
N LEU A 65 19.91 22.66 -10.25
CA LEU A 65 19.78 21.33 -10.85
C LEU A 65 20.00 20.23 -9.81
N PHE A 66 21.01 20.40 -8.95
CA PHE A 66 21.27 19.48 -7.84
C PHE A 66 20.07 19.41 -6.88
N ILE A 67 19.55 20.56 -6.42
CA ILE A 67 18.36 20.61 -5.56
C ILE A 67 17.16 19.97 -6.25
N LEU A 68 16.93 20.25 -7.53
CA LEU A 68 15.85 19.65 -8.31
C LEU A 68 15.98 18.13 -8.35
N GLY A 69 17.20 17.60 -8.51
CA GLY A 69 17.48 16.16 -8.43
C GLY A 69 17.13 15.57 -7.06
N VAL A 70 17.51 16.24 -5.98
CA VAL A 70 17.16 15.81 -4.60
C VAL A 70 15.64 15.81 -4.40
N ILE A 71 14.95 16.87 -4.81
CA ILE A 71 13.48 16.98 -4.72
C ILE A 71 12.82 15.87 -5.53
N LEU A 72 13.32 15.57 -6.74
CA LEU A 72 12.80 14.51 -7.59
C LEU A 72 12.92 13.13 -6.91
N VAL A 73 14.09 12.82 -6.35
CA VAL A 73 14.32 11.55 -5.63
C VAL A 73 13.40 11.44 -4.41
N LEU A 74 13.31 12.51 -3.59
CA LEU A 74 12.42 12.55 -2.43
C LEU A 74 10.96 12.41 -2.82
N SER A 75 10.52 13.12 -3.86
CA SER A 75 9.15 13.07 -4.37
C SER A 75 8.81 11.70 -4.94
N LEU A 76 9.73 11.06 -5.66
CA LEU A 76 9.53 9.71 -6.20
C LEU A 76 9.46 8.69 -5.07
N ASN A 77 10.37 8.80 -4.09
CA ASN A 77 10.36 7.93 -2.92
C ASN A 77 9.05 8.09 -2.14
N TRP A 78 8.60 9.33 -1.92
CA TRP A 78 7.31 9.61 -1.30
C TRP A 78 6.14 9.04 -2.11
N TYR A 79 6.14 9.22 -3.44
CA TYR A 79 5.09 8.70 -4.31
C TYR A 79 5.01 7.17 -4.27
N ILE A 80 6.16 6.49 -4.33
CA ILE A 80 6.24 5.04 -4.20
C ILE A 80 5.73 4.62 -2.82
N ARG A 81 6.13 5.32 -1.75
CA ARG A 81 5.70 5.05 -0.39
C ARG A 81 4.18 5.14 -0.22
N VAL A 82 3.57 6.21 -0.71
CA VAL A 82 2.11 6.42 -0.65
C VAL A 82 1.36 5.36 -1.48
N ARG A 83 1.87 5.00 -2.67
CA ARG A 83 1.23 4.00 -3.54
C ARG A 83 1.39 2.56 -3.06
N LYS A 84 2.52 2.23 -2.44
CA LYS A 84 2.79 0.87 -1.97
C LYS A 84 2.16 0.58 -0.61
N GLY A 85 1.50 1.57 0.02
CA GLY A 85 0.84 1.36 1.30
C GLY A 85 1.82 0.83 2.33
N ASP A 86 3.01 1.44 2.41
CA ASP A 86 3.93 1.15 3.49
C ASP A 86 3.28 1.74 4.74
N GLU A 87 2.42 0.92 5.35
CA GLU A 87 1.69 1.21 6.56
C GLU A 87 2.70 1.79 7.53
N CYS A 88 2.50 3.06 7.88
CA CYS A 88 3.15 3.59 9.05
C CYS A 88 2.58 2.75 10.19
N VAL A 89 3.29 1.69 10.58
CA VAL A 89 3.20 1.15 11.93
C VAL A 89 3.49 2.36 12.78
N TYR A 90 2.44 2.95 13.35
CA TYR A 90 2.54 4.04 14.29
C TYR A 90 3.30 3.47 15.48
N LEU A 91 4.63 3.57 15.44
CA LEU A 91 5.49 3.42 16.59
C LEU A 91 5.32 4.69 17.42
N GLU A 92 4.09 4.92 17.90
CA GLU A 92 3.84 5.94 18.91
C GLU A 92 4.53 5.42 20.17
N GLN A 93 5.73 5.95 20.40
CA GLN A 93 6.52 5.63 21.56
C GLN A 93 5.74 6.16 22.77
N VAL A 94 5.13 5.26 23.53
CA VAL A 94 4.32 5.61 24.71
C VAL A 94 5.15 6.51 25.63
N GLU A 95 4.66 7.72 25.91
CA GLU A 95 5.33 8.70 26.78
C GLU A 95 5.47 8.19 28.24
N ASP A 96 4.60 7.27 28.67
CA ASP A 96 4.63 6.60 29.98
C ASP A 96 4.55 5.05 29.86
N PRO A 97 5.68 4.34 29.66
CA PRO A 97 5.71 2.89 29.69
C PRO A 97 5.62 2.38 31.14
N PRO A 98 4.88 1.28 31.43
CA PRO A 98 4.83 0.69 32.77
C PRO A 98 6.23 0.22 33.21
N ASP A 99 6.55 0.47 34.48
CA ASP A 99 7.88 0.23 35.05
C ASP A 99 8.31 -1.24 34.92
N GLY A 100 9.47 -1.47 34.28
CA GLY A 100 10.13 -2.78 34.19
C GLY A 100 10.45 -3.30 32.78
N LEU A 101 10.06 -2.60 31.71
CA LEU A 101 10.30 -3.06 30.34
C LEU A 101 11.61 -2.54 29.71
N PRO A 102 12.43 -3.42 29.08
CA PRO A 102 13.65 -3.04 28.37
C PRO A 102 13.36 -2.00 27.26
N GLU A 103 14.28 -1.06 27.03
CA GLU A 103 14.10 0.05 26.07
C GLU A 103 13.65 -0.39 24.66
N ARG A 104 14.08 -1.59 24.21
CA ARG A 104 13.72 -2.16 22.90
C ARG A 104 12.29 -2.69 22.81
N ALA A 105 11.65 -3.00 23.94
CA ALA A 105 10.29 -3.55 23.98
C ALA A 105 9.22 -2.44 24.08
N ARG A 106 9.63 -1.21 24.39
CA ARG A 106 8.73 -0.06 24.55
C ARG A 106 8.09 0.39 23.24
N SER A 107 8.66 0.02 22.10
CA SER A 107 8.13 0.34 20.76
C SER A 107 7.07 -0.64 20.27
N ALA A 108 6.73 -1.68 21.04
CA ALA A 108 5.77 -2.72 20.65
C ALA A 108 4.47 -2.72 21.47
N ILE A 109 4.27 -1.70 22.32
CA ILE A 109 3.08 -1.56 23.15
C ILE A 109 2.10 -0.66 22.41
N PHE A 110 0.96 -1.22 21.99
CA PHE A 110 -0.13 -0.48 21.38
C PHE A 110 -1.03 0.12 22.46
N SER A 111 -1.45 1.37 22.31
CA SER A 111 -2.36 2.06 23.25
C SER A 111 -3.79 1.53 23.18
N GLU A 112 -4.19 1.01 22.02
CA GLU A 112 -5.49 0.36 21.78
C GLU A 112 -5.25 -0.98 21.11
N GLU A 113 -6.09 -1.97 21.44
CA GLU A 113 -6.06 -3.28 20.78
C GLU A 113 -6.40 -3.06 19.29
N PRO A 114 -5.52 -3.46 18.34
CA PRO A 114 -5.74 -3.20 16.93
C PRO A 114 -7.10 -3.74 16.51
N GLU A 115 -7.86 -2.96 15.73
CA GLU A 115 -9.17 -3.41 15.27
C GLU A 115 -9.04 -4.80 14.64
N PRO A 116 -9.93 -5.75 14.98
CA PRO A 116 -9.86 -7.10 14.47
C PRO A 116 -9.96 -7.02 12.94
N GLN A 117 -8.85 -7.29 12.27
CA GLN A 117 -8.73 -7.23 10.82
C GLN A 117 -9.51 -8.37 10.15
N GLY A 118 -10.83 -8.47 10.35
CA GLY A 118 -11.70 -9.47 9.73
C GLY A 118 -11.17 -10.91 9.75
N LEU A 119 -11.63 -11.74 8.79
CA LEU A 119 -11.14 -13.10 8.58
C LEU A 119 -9.99 -13.18 7.56
N ALA A 120 -9.89 -12.24 6.63
CA ALA A 120 -8.96 -12.29 5.49
C ALA A 120 -7.48 -12.55 5.86
N PRO A 121 -6.86 -11.84 6.83
CA PRO A 121 -5.46 -12.11 7.21
C PRO A 121 -5.30 -13.45 7.94
N LYS A 122 -6.32 -13.91 8.68
CA LYS A 122 -6.29 -15.24 9.30
C LYS A 122 -6.33 -16.35 8.24
N LEU A 123 -7.12 -16.19 7.18
CA LEU A 123 -7.15 -17.12 6.04
C LEU A 123 -5.81 -17.13 5.30
N ALA A 124 -5.22 -15.95 5.05
CA ALA A 124 -3.92 -15.83 4.42
C ALA A 124 -2.80 -16.49 5.25
N ALA A 125 -2.85 -16.37 6.58
CA ALA A 125 -1.91 -17.04 7.48
C ALA A 125 -2.02 -18.57 7.40
N ILE A 126 -3.24 -19.11 7.36
CA ILE A 126 -3.49 -20.55 7.21
C ILE A 126 -2.97 -21.06 5.86
N GLU A 127 -3.23 -20.31 4.77
CA GLU A 127 -2.72 -20.64 3.44
C GLU A 127 -1.18 -20.62 3.40
N GLY A 128 -0.56 -19.64 4.05
CA GLY A 128 0.89 -19.55 4.22
C GLY A 128 1.47 -20.76 4.94
N ALA A 129 0.88 -21.14 6.09
CA ALA A 129 1.31 -22.32 6.84
C ALA A 129 1.16 -23.62 6.03
N LEU A 130 0.06 -23.78 5.27
CA LEU A 130 -0.12 -24.91 4.35
C LEU A 130 0.91 -24.92 3.21
N THR A 131 1.28 -23.75 2.69
CA THR A 131 2.30 -23.60 1.63
C THR A 131 3.69 -23.98 2.15
N LEU A 132 3.99 -23.63 3.40
CA LEU A 132 5.23 -24.00 4.09
C LEU A 132 5.23 -25.44 4.62
N ASN A 133 4.14 -26.19 4.40
CA ASN A 133 3.93 -27.55 4.90
C ASN A 133 3.99 -27.66 6.44
N ASP A 134 3.75 -26.56 7.17
CA ASP A 134 3.55 -26.59 8.61
C ASP A 134 2.10 -26.96 8.93
N LEU A 135 1.85 -28.27 8.96
CA LEU A 135 0.51 -28.81 9.21
C LEU A 135 0.05 -28.63 10.65
N SER A 136 0.96 -28.38 11.59
CA SER A 136 0.64 -28.17 13.01
C SER A 136 0.13 -26.75 13.23
N GLU A 137 0.84 -25.78 12.67
CA GLU A 137 0.47 -24.37 12.71
C GLU A 137 -0.84 -24.13 11.95
N ALA A 138 -0.98 -24.67 10.73
CA ALA A 138 -2.23 -24.57 9.96
C ALA A 138 -3.45 -25.14 10.70
N THR A 139 -3.26 -26.20 11.49
CA THR A 139 -4.34 -26.79 12.31
C THR A 139 -4.72 -25.88 13.47
N SER A 140 -3.72 -25.30 14.14
CA SER A 140 -3.92 -24.42 15.29
C SER A 140 -4.67 -23.16 14.87
N LEU A 141 -4.23 -22.53 13.78
CA LEU A 141 -4.88 -21.35 13.20
C LEU A 141 -6.31 -21.64 12.71
N LEU A 142 -6.58 -22.85 12.20
CA LEU A 142 -7.94 -23.27 11.85
C LEU A 142 -8.86 -23.43 13.07
N PHE A 143 -8.33 -23.81 14.23
CA PHE A 143 -9.12 -23.91 15.48
C PHE A 143 -9.42 -22.56 16.12
N GLU A 144 -8.61 -21.54 15.82
CA GLU A 144 -8.83 -20.16 16.28
C GLU A 144 -9.93 -19.41 15.49
N LEU A 145 -10.43 -20.00 14.41
CA LEU A 145 -11.54 -19.45 13.64
C LEU A 145 -12.89 -19.66 14.36
N PRO A 146 -13.81 -18.67 14.33
CA PRO A 146 -15.13 -18.84 14.90
C PRO A 146 -15.91 -19.93 14.17
N GLU A 147 -16.69 -20.74 14.90
CA GLU A 147 -17.46 -21.85 14.34
C GLU A 147 -18.45 -21.40 13.24
N SER A 148 -18.93 -20.15 13.30
CA SER A 148 -19.82 -19.54 12.31
C SER A 148 -19.22 -19.43 10.91
N HIS A 149 -17.90 -19.42 10.79
CA HIS A 149 -17.16 -19.26 9.53
C HIS A 149 -16.53 -20.56 9.02
N LEU A 150 -16.63 -21.67 9.76
CA LEU A 150 -16.05 -22.96 9.38
C LEU A 150 -16.66 -23.57 8.13
N GLU A 151 -17.85 -23.09 7.75
CA GLU A 151 -18.57 -23.50 6.55
C GLU A 151 -18.40 -22.53 5.38
N ASP A 152 -17.61 -21.47 5.53
CA ASP A 152 -17.33 -20.57 4.42
C ASP A 152 -16.54 -21.33 3.34
N PRO A 153 -16.80 -21.06 2.05
CA PRO A 153 -16.23 -21.83 0.95
C PRO A 153 -14.69 -21.81 0.96
N ASP A 154 -14.10 -20.67 1.29
CA ASP A 154 -12.64 -20.49 1.38
C ASP A 154 -12.04 -21.26 2.58
N VAL A 155 -12.76 -21.36 3.70
CA VAL A 155 -12.31 -22.15 4.87
C VAL A 155 -12.43 -23.65 4.58
N LEU A 156 -13.51 -24.07 3.91
CA LEU A 156 -13.69 -25.46 3.48
C LEU A 156 -12.58 -25.89 2.51
N ALA A 157 -12.19 -25.03 1.59
CA ALA A 157 -11.04 -25.21 0.69
C ALA A 157 -9.73 -25.49 1.44
N LEU A 158 -9.42 -24.67 2.45
CA LEU A 158 -8.23 -24.83 3.29
C LEU A 158 -8.29 -26.11 4.12
N ARG A 159 -9.47 -26.46 4.67
CA ARG A 159 -9.68 -27.69 5.43
C ARG A 159 -9.52 -28.95 4.57
N ILE A 160 -9.98 -28.93 3.32
CA ILE A 160 -9.77 -30.04 2.36
C ILE A 160 -8.27 -30.20 2.09
N THR A 161 -7.58 -29.09 1.85
CA THR A 161 -6.13 -29.09 1.60
C THR A 161 -5.36 -29.65 2.80
N LEU A 162 -5.70 -29.23 4.02
CA LEU A 162 -5.12 -29.77 5.25
C LEU A 162 -5.40 -31.27 5.41
N ALA A 163 -6.65 -31.70 5.19
CA ALA A 163 -7.04 -33.11 5.32
C ALA A 163 -6.29 -34.01 4.33
N ARG A 164 -6.10 -33.55 3.09
CA ARG A 164 -5.30 -34.27 2.07
C ARG A 164 -3.84 -34.38 2.47
N ARG A 165 -3.24 -33.29 2.96
CA ARG A 165 -1.84 -33.27 3.42
C ARG A 165 -1.59 -34.14 4.65
N LYS A 166 -2.61 -34.34 5.50
CA LYS A 166 -2.59 -35.25 6.65
C LYS A 166 -3.02 -36.68 6.33
N GLU A 167 -3.18 -37.03 5.05
CA GLU A 167 -3.61 -38.37 4.60
C GLU A 167 -5.02 -38.80 5.09
N HIS A 168 -5.86 -37.85 5.48
CA HIS A 168 -7.26 -38.10 5.88
C HIS A 168 -8.20 -37.98 4.67
N THR A 169 -8.09 -38.91 3.73
CA THR A 169 -8.84 -38.94 2.46
C THR A 169 -10.35 -38.94 2.66
N ASP A 170 -10.87 -39.76 3.59
CA ASP A 170 -12.32 -39.89 3.83
C ASP A 170 -12.95 -38.57 4.30
N ARG A 171 -12.21 -37.82 5.14
CA ARG A 171 -12.64 -36.50 5.63
C ARG A 171 -12.56 -35.45 4.54
N ALA A 172 -11.56 -35.53 3.67
CA ALA A 172 -11.42 -34.61 2.55
C ALA A 172 -12.58 -34.76 1.55
N GLU A 173 -13.00 -35.98 1.25
CA GLU A 173 -14.12 -36.24 0.34
C GLU A 173 -15.46 -35.74 0.89
N LEU A 174 -15.73 -35.97 2.18
CA LEU A 174 -16.93 -35.46 2.84
C LEU A 174 -16.99 -33.92 2.83
N LEU A 175 -15.84 -33.26 3.03
CA LEU A 175 -15.76 -31.79 2.98
C LEU A 175 -15.90 -31.26 1.56
N LEU A 176 -15.37 -31.98 0.56
CA LEU A 176 -15.52 -31.63 -0.85
C LEU A 176 -17.00 -31.73 -1.29
N GLN A 177 -17.71 -32.77 -0.87
CA GLN A 177 -19.15 -32.90 -1.16
C GLN A 177 -19.95 -31.74 -0.56
N LYS A 178 -19.58 -31.28 0.65
CA LYS A 178 -20.17 -30.09 1.27
C LYS A 178 -19.85 -28.80 0.51
N LEU A 179 -18.61 -28.65 0.02
CA LEU A 179 -18.20 -27.51 -0.80
C LEU A 179 -18.99 -27.46 -2.11
N MET A 180 -19.16 -28.60 -2.80
CA MET A 180 -19.95 -28.70 -4.03
C MET A 180 -21.42 -28.32 -3.82
N ALA A 181 -22.01 -28.69 -2.68
CA ALA A 181 -23.39 -28.35 -2.35
C ALA A 181 -23.60 -26.85 -2.08
N LYS A 182 -22.57 -26.15 -1.58
CA LYS A 182 -22.67 -24.74 -1.15
C LYS A 182 -22.15 -23.75 -2.19
N SER A 183 -21.11 -24.11 -2.95
CA SER A 183 -20.51 -23.28 -4.00
C SER A 183 -19.99 -24.14 -5.16
N PRO A 184 -20.86 -24.47 -6.14
CA PRO A 184 -20.51 -25.33 -7.26
C PRO A 184 -19.51 -24.70 -8.25
N GLN A 185 -19.28 -23.39 -8.18
CA GLN A 185 -18.35 -22.66 -9.07
C GLN A 185 -16.98 -22.40 -8.42
N HIS A 186 -16.67 -23.03 -7.28
CA HIS A 186 -15.41 -22.80 -6.58
C HIS A 186 -14.23 -23.43 -7.36
N PRO A 187 -13.06 -22.75 -7.48
CA PRO A 187 -11.93 -23.22 -8.31
C PRO A 187 -11.39 -24.61 -7.95
N LEU A 188 -11.52 -25.01 -6.68
CA LEU A 188 -11.16 -26.36 -6.24
C LEU A 188 -12.11 -27.45 -6.77
N VAL A 189 -13.39 -27.13 -7.01
CA VAL A 189 -14.36 -28.07 -7.60
C VAL A 189 -14.10 -28.20 -9.09
N GLU A 190 -13.83 -27.09 -9.78
CA GLU A 190 -13.49 -27.07 -11.21
C GLU A 190 -12.21 -27.86 -11.51
N SER A 191 -11.20 -27.74 -10.64
CA SER A 191 -9.95 -28.51 -10.74
C SER A 191 -10.14 -30.03 -10.56
N GLU A 192 -11.19 -30.46 -9.85
CA GLU A 192 -11.50 -31.87 -9.57
C GLU A 192 -12.50 -32.48 -10.57
N GLU A 193 -13.32 -31.66 -11.23
CA GLU A 193 -14.19 -32.09 -12.34
C GLU A 193 -13.41 -32.23 -13.67
N GLY A 194 -12.31 -31.51 -13.84
CA GLY A 194 -11.44 -31.55 -15.02
C GLY A 194 -10.91 -32.93 -15.44
N PRO A 195 -10.50 -33.84 -14.53
CA PRO A 195 -10.03 -35.18 -14.92
C PRO A 195 -11.16 -36.21 -15.00
N ARG A 196 -12.32 -35.97 -14.37
CA ARG A 196 -13.42 -36.98 -14.30
C ARG A 196 -14.28 -37.05 -15.57
N ARG A 197 -14.18 -36.10 -16.50
CA ARG A 197 -14.91 -36.16 -17.79
C ARG A 197 -14.19 -36.90 -18.93
N SER A 198 -13.00 -37.48 -18.69
CA SER A 198 -12.20 -38.15 -19.74
C SER A 198 -12.29 -39.68 -19.79
N HIS A 199 -13.01 -40.34 -18.88
CA HIS A 199 -13.20 -41.80 -18.96
C HIS A 199 -14.64 -42.20 -18.66
N GLY A 200 -15.39 -42.50 -19.74
CA GLY A 200 -16.67 -43.21 -19.65
C GLY A 200 -17.75 -42.69 -20.58
N HIS A 201 -17.54 -42.77 -21.89
CA HIS A 201 -18.35 -43.57 -22.83
C HIS A 201 -17.91 -43.36 -24.29
#